data_AF-A0A6M0BM86-F1
#
_entry.id   AF-A0A6M0BM86-F1
#
_cell.length_a   1.000
_cell.length_b   1.000
_cell.length_c   1.000
_cell.angle_alpha   90.00
_cell.angle_beta   90.00
_cell.angle_gamma   90.00
#
_symmetry.space_group_name_H-M   'P 1'
#
loop_
_entity.id
_entity.type
_entity.pdbx_description
1 polymer ?
#
loop_
_entity_poly.entity_id
_entity_poly.type
_entity_poly.pdbx_seq_one_letter_code
_entity_poly.pdbx_strand_id
1 'polypeptide(L)'
;DGVKAWMLDPSDPVTKPVQEVAKMCHQALGCRHYSLFDFRIDRQGQPWFLEAGLYCSFSPKSVIASMAKASGISVNELLMTAIDETLINKAACRE
;
A
#
# COMPACT_ATOMS: atom_id res chain seq x y z
N ASP A 1 -26.25 4.95 5.01
CA ASP A 1 -25.30 5.96 5.52
C ASP A 1 -23.93 5.75 4.90
N GLY A 2 -23.52 6.65 4.00
CA GLY A 2 -22.37 6.50 3.11
C GLY A 2 -21.05 6.43 3.86
N VAL A 3 -20.68 5.22 4.30
CA VAL A 3 -19.41 4.92 4.97
C VAL A 3 -18.28 5.35 4.05
N LYS A 4 -17.63 6.46 4.41
CA LYS A 4 -16.37 6.89 3.81
C LYS A 4 -15.32 5.83 4.11
N ALA A 5 -14.39 5.59 3.17
CA ALA A 5 -13.15 4.92 3.51
C ALA A 5 -12.55 5.62 4.74
N TRP A 6 -12.41 4.87 5.82
CA TRP A 6 -11.89 5.37 7.09
C TRP A 6 -10.52 4.75 7.28
N MET A 7 -9.64 5.51 7.92
CA MET A 7 -8.30 5.05 8.25
C MET A 7 -8.26 4.72 9.72
N LEU A 8 -7.63 3.60 10.03
CA LEU A 8 -7.40 3.21 11.41
C LEU A 8 -6.33 4.10 12.02
N ASP A 9 -6.50 4.44 13.29
CA ASP A 9 -5.51 5.23 14.03
C ASP A 9 -4.17 4.46 14.09
N PRO A 10 -3.02 5.10 13.83
CA PRO A 10 -1.71 4.45 13.94
C PRO A 10 -1.40 3.86 15.32
N SER A 11 -2.04 4.36 16.38
CA SER A 11 -1.93 3.85 17.75
C SER A 11 -2.81 2.62 18.04
N ASP A 12 -3.70 2.24 17.11
CA ASP A 12 -4.49 1.01 17.25
C ASP A 12 -3.55 -0.22 17.29
N PRO A 13 -3.75 -1.16 18.25
CA PRO A 13 -2.90 -2.32 18.39
C PRO A 13 -2.85 -3.23 17.16
N VAL A 14 -3.84 -3.18 16.27
CA VAL A 14 -3.89 -3.95 15.01
C VAL A 14 -3.01 -3.33 13.92
N THR A 15 -2.77 -2.02 13.95
CA THR A 15 -2.09 -1.31 12.86
C THR A 15 -0.68 -1.85 12.62
N LYS A 16 0.12 -1.99 13.69
CA LYS A 16 1.51 -2.44 13.58
C LYS A 16 1.64 -3.88 13.03
N PRO A 17 0.93 -4.89 13.58
CA PRO A 17 0.95 -6.25 13.02
C PRO A 17 0.56 -6.30 11.54
N VAL A 18 -0.49 -5.57 11.13
CA VAL A 18 -0.93 -5.55 9.72
C VAL A 18 0.12 -4.94 8.81
N GLN A 19 0.76 -3.85 9.22
CA GLN A 19 1.83 -3.22 8.45
C GLN A 19 3.06 -4.12 8.30
N GLU A 20 3.41 -4.86 9.35
CA GLU A 20 4.52 -5.83 9.31
C GLU A 20 4.23 -6.95 8.30
N VAL A 21 3.03 -7.54 8.35
CA VAL A 21 2.63 -8.59 7.39
C VAL A 21 2.52 -8.03 5.97
N ALA A 22 1.99 -6.82 5.77
CA ALA A 22 1.94 -6.17 4.46
C ALA A 22 3.36 -6.00 3.85
N LYS A 23 4.35 -5.61 4.65
CA LYS A 23 5.75 -5.51 4.21
C LYS A 23 6.34 -6.88 3.86
N MET A 24 6.04 -7.92 4.65
CA MET A 24 6.45 -9.29 4.34
C MET A 24 5.83 -9.77 3.02
N CYS A 25 4.55 -9.52 2.78
CA CYS A 25 3.88 -9.85 1.52
C CYS A 25 4.52 -9.12 0.33
N HIS A 26 4.84 -7.82 0.48
CA HIS A 26 5.52 -7.04 -0.55
C HIS A 26 6.84 -7.69 -0.98
N GLN A 27 7.67 -8.05 0.00
CA GLN A 27 8.96 -8.71 -0.23
C GLN A 27 8.79 -10.10 -0.84
N ALA A 28 7.90 -10.92 -0.27
CA ALA A 28 7.69 -12.30 -0.71
C ALA A 28 7.18 -12.41 -2.15
N LEU A 29 6.37 -11.44 -2.59
CA LEU A 29 5.83 -11.41 -3.95
C LEU A 29 6.75 -10.69 -4.96
N GLY A 30 7.91 -10.20 -4.52
CA GLY A 30 8.82 -9.43 -5.39
C GLY A 30 8.21 -8.13 -5.91
N CYS A 31 7.31 -7.53 -5.12
CA CYS A 31 6.77 -6.21 -5.43
C CYS A 31 7.91 -5.18 -5.41
N ARG A 32 7.73 -4.08 -6.15
CA ARG A 32 8.77 -3.06 -6.34
C ARG A 32 8.39 -1.70 -5.82
N HIS A 33 7.46 -1.02 -6.50
CA HIS A 33 7.15 0.39 -6.22
C HIS A 33 5.99 0.52 -5.22
N TYR A 34 4.94 -0.27 -5.41
CA TYR A 34 3.80 -0.31 -4.50
C TYR A 34 3.18 -1.71 -4.48
N SER A 35 2.36 -1.94 -3.47
CA SER A 35 1.52 -3.11 -3.33
C SER A 35 0.31 -2.75 -2.49
N LEU A 36 -0.83 -3.37 -2.78
CA LEU A 36 -2.04 -3.29 -1.97
C LEU A 36 -2.43 -4.69 -1.54
N PHE A 37 -2.70 -4.86 -0.25
CA PHE A 37 -3.02 -6.14 0.34
C PHE A 37 -4.25 -6.03 1.22
N ASP A 38 -5.15 -6.98 1.06
CA ASP A 38 -6.35 -7.09 1.88
C ASP A 38 -6.15 -8.19 2.92
N PHE A 39 -6.45 -7.85 4.18
CA PHE A 39 -6.34 -8.75 5.32
C PHE A 39 -7.67 -8.85 6.05
N ARG A 40 -7.98 -10.05 6.54
CA ARG A 40 -9.00 -10.24 7.59
C ARG A 40 -8.32 -10.32 8.94
N ILE A 41 -8.78 -9.52 9.90
CA ILE A 41 -8.27 -9.56 11.27
C ILE A 41 -9.20 -10.42 12.11
N ASP A 42 -8.66 -11.41 12.82
CA ASP A 42 -9.46 -12.22 13.74
C ASP A 42 -9.61 -11.58 15.12
N ARG A 43 -10.27 -12.30 16.05
CA ARG A 43 -10.55 -11.80 17.40
C ARG A 43 -9.31 -11.63 18.26
N GLN A 44 -8.20 -12.24 17.89
CA GLN A 44 -6.91 -12.15 18.58
C GLN A 44 -6.04 -11.02 17.98
N GLY A 45 -6.53 -10.33 16.95
CA GLY A 45 -5.77 -9.30 16.25
C GLY A 45 -4.83 -9.86 15.18
N GLN A 46 -4.90 -11.16 14.88
CA GLN A 46 -4.04 -11.78 13.88
C GLN A 46 -4.53 -11.44 12.46
N PRO A 47 -3.66 -10.88 11.60
CA PRO A 47 -3.98 -10.68 10.18
C PRO A 47 -3.89 -11.99 9.39
N TRP A 48 -4.92 -12.23 8.58
CA TRP A 48 -5.02 -13.32 7.61
C TRP A 48 -5.06 -12.75 6.20
N PHE A 49 -4.08 -13.09 5.38
CA PHE A 49 -3.97 -12.64 3.99
C PHE A 49 -5.17 -13.11 3.16
N LEU A 50 -5.78 -12.20 2.39
CA LEU A 50 -6.89 -12.50 1.49
C LEU A 50 -6.52 -12.31 0.02
N GLU A 51 -5.99 -11.14 -0.32
CA GLU A 51 -5.77 -10.74 -1.70
C GLU A 51 -4.51 -9.87 -1.85
N ALA A 52 -3.83 -10.03 -2.99
CA ALA A 52 -2.82 -9.11 -3.48
C ALA A 52 -3.37 -8.31 -4.67
N GLY A 53 -3.89 -7.11 -4.39
CA GLY A 53 -4.39 -6.16 -5.38
C GLY A 53 -3.27 -5.35 -6.02
N LEU A 54 -2.32 -6.01 -6.70
CA LEU A 54 -1.11 -5.36 -7.24
C LEU A 54 -1.38 -4.34 -8.38
N TYR A 55 -2.62 -4.31 -8.87
CA TYR A 55 -3.16 -3.23 -9.67
C TYR A 55 -4.40 -2.65 -8.98
N CYS A 56 -4.44 -1.33 -8.83
CA CYS A 56 -5.62 -0.62 -8.34
C CYS A 56 -5.96 0.58 -9.23
N SER A 57 -7.19 1.08 -9.10
CA SER A 57 -7.54 2.40 -9.64
C SER A 57 -6.67 3.49 -8.99
N PHE A 58 -6.31 4.52 -9.76
CA PHE A 58 -5.65 5.74 -9.25
C PHE A 58 -6.57 6.96 -9.27
N SER A 59 -7.89 6.75 -9.37
CA SER A 59 -8.84 7.86 -9.25
C SER A 59 -8.70 8.53 -7.86
N PRO A 60 -9.04 9.82 -7.71
CA PRO A 60 -8.87 10.54 -6.43
C PRO A 60 -9.60 9.91 -5.23
N LYS A 61 -10.56 9.02 -5.46
CA LYS A 61 -11.32 8.29 -4.43
C LYS A 61 -10.87 6.84 -4.24
N SER A 62 -9.87 6.39 -5.00
CA SER A 62 -9.31 5.05 -4.86
C SER A 62 -8.55 4.89 -3.54
N VAL A 63 -8.38 3.65 -3.07
CA VAL A 63 -7.76 3.34 -1.78
C VAL A 63 -6.32 3.86 -1.73
N ILE A 64 -5.47 3.54 -2.72
CA ILE A 64 -4.08 3.99 -2.75
C ILE A 64 -3.97 5.51 -2.82
N ALA A 65 -4.77 6.18 -3.66
CA ALA A 65 -4.75 7.65 -3.73
C ALA A 65 -5.21 8.29 -2.41
N SER A 66 -6.20 7.68 -1.74
CA SER A 66 -6.69 8.14 -0.44
C SER A 66 -5.63 7.97 0.63
N MET A 67 -4.98 6.80 0.70
CA MET A 67 -3.89 6.49 1.64
C MET A 67 -2.71 7.43 1.45
N ALA A 68 -2.24 7.61 0.21
CA ALA A 68 -1.16 8.54 -0.11
C ALA A 68 -1.50 9.97 0.36
N LYS A 69 -2.72 10.45 0.05
CA LYS A 69 -3.17 11.78 0.45
C LYS A 69 -3.18 11.97 1.97
N ALA A 70 -3.59 10.95 2.73
CA ALA A 70 -3.55 11.02 4.19
C ALA A 70 -2.13 11.02 4.76
N SER A 71 -1.16 10.46 4.02
CA SER A 71 0.27 10.60 4.31
C SER A 71 0.89 11.90 3.77
N GLY A 72 0.09 12.83 3.24
CA GLY A 72 0.57 14.10 2.68
C GLY A 72 1.16 14.00 1.27
N ILE A 73 0.97 12.87 0.58
CA ILE A 73 1.49 12.59 -0.76
C ILE A 73 0.33 12.67 -1.77
N SER A 74 0.41 13.55 -2.76
CA SER A 74 -0.56 13.57 -3.86
C SER A 74 -0.40 12.35 -4.76
N VAL A 75 -1.47 11.97 -5.47
CA VAL A 75 -1.39 10.85 -6.43
C VAL A 75 -0.36 11.12 -7.54
N ASN A 76 -0.17 12.38 -7.93
CA ASN A 76 0.83 12.76 -8.92
C ASN A 76 2.24 12.54 -8.38
N GLU A 77 2.52 12.95 -7.14
CA GLU A 77 3.82 12.70 -6.49
C GLU A 77 4.09 11.20 -6.37
N LEU A 78 3.10 10.41 -5.94
CA LEU A 78 3.23 8.94 -5.86
C LEU A 78 3.62 8.32 -7.21
N LEU A 79 2.93 8.73 -8.29
CA LEU A 79 3.21 8.22 -9.63
C LEU A 79 4.57 8.70 -10.17
N MET A 80 4.95 9.95 -9.89
CA MET A 80 6.26 10.47 -10.28
C MET A 80 7.39 9.74 -9.56
N THR A 81 7.26 9.46 -8.26
CA THR A 81 8.24 8.64 -7.52
C THR A 81 8.43 7.27 -8.17
N ALA A 82 7.34 6.57 -8.53
CA ALA A 82 7.43 5.26 -9.18
C ALA A 82 8.07 5.32 -10.58
N ILE A 83 7.84 6.42 -11.33
CA ILE A 83 8.49 6.66 -12.63
C ILE A 83 9.99 6.89 -12.42
N ASP A 84 10.37 7.77 -11.49
CA ASP A 84 11.76 8.12 -11.20
C ASP A 84 12.56 6.89 -10.75
N GLU A 85 12.01 6.09 -9.82
CA GLU A 85 12.59 4.81 -9.39
C GLU A 85 12.76 3.83 -10.56
N THR A 86 11.81 3.81 -11.51
CA THR A 86 11.92 2.95 -12.70
C THR A 86 13.04 3.41 -13.62
N LEU A 87 13.22 4.72 -13.80
CA LEU A 87 14.26 5.28 -14.66
C LEU A 87 15.66 5.09 -14.06
N ILE A 88 15.82 5.28 -12.75
CA ILE A 88 17.07 5.03 -12.03
C ILE A 88 17.48 3.55 -12.12
N ASN A 89 16.54 2.64 -11.85
CA ASN A 89 16.83 1.20 -11.90
C ASN A 89 17.19 0.70 -13.31
N LYS A 90 16.65 1.32 -14.37
CA LYS A 90 17.05 1.01 -15.75
C LYS A 90 18.48 1.47 -16.08
N ALA A 91 18.98 2.52 -15.46
CA ALA A 91 20.38 2.95 -15.63
C ALA A 91 21.34 1.95 -14.95
N ALA A 92 20.96 1.41 -13.78
CA ALA A 92 21.76 0.44 -13.03
C ALA A 92 21.77 -0.99 -13.63
N CYS A 93 20.74 -1.39 -14.38
CA CYS A 93 20.66 -2.71 -15.05
C CYS A 93 21.21 -2.71 -16.50
N ARG A 94 21.82 -1.63 -16.98
CA ARG A 94 22.39 -1.52 -18.34
C ARG A 94 23.90 -1.82 -18.42
N GLU A 95 24.49 -2.35 -17.36
CA GLU A 95 25.83 -2.96 -17.32
C GLU A 95 25.72 -4.48 -17.27
#